data_AF-A0A932IK73-F1
#
_entry.id   AF-A0A932IK73-F1
#
_cell.length_a   1.000
_cell.length_b   1.000
_cell.length_c   1.000
_cell.angle_alpha   90.00
_cell.angle_beta   90.00
_cell.angle_gamma   90.00
#
_symmetry.space_group_name_H-M   'P 1'
#
loop_
_entity.id
_entity.type
_entity.pdbx_description
1 polymer ?
#
loop_
_entity_poly.entity_id
_entity_poly.type
_entity_poly.pdbx_seq_one_letter_code
_entity_poly.pdbx_strand_id
1 'polypeptide(L)'
;MTSDGQPTRGAPHLRVAAPQPQGQQTQLFEYAVANLPSLLVLDGPLAGRQIPMAKKLLTIGRDAAADVVLPDLEVSTRHAEIVRGGQRFTLRDAGSKNGVEFRGQLIDEVPLADGDEFSICRSRFRFSAAHSQDDLLEKREHTEVVSTPAPPASRRAHRVFVLAAAA
;
A
#
# COMPACT_ATOMS: atom_id res chain seq x y z
N MET A 1 9.07 -66.86 39.28
CA MET A 1 7.67 -66.37 39.29
C MET A 1 7.60 -65.21 40.27
N THR A 2 8.03 -64.02 39.85
CA THR A 2 7.92 -62.79 40.64
C THR A 2 6.69 -62.05 40.14
N SER A 3 5.65 -62.10 40.95
CA SER A 3 4.36 -61.46 40.75
C SER A 3 4.43 -59.95 40.97
N ASP A 4 3.83 -59.24 40.03
CA ASP A 4 3.01 -58.04 40.16
C ASP A 4 3.12 -57.17 41.42
N GLY A 5 3.44 -55.89 41.19
CA GLY A 5 3.35 -54.82 42.19
C GLY A 5 3.58 -53.44 41.60
N GLN A 6 2.80 -53.03 40.61
CA GLN A 6 2.54 -51.61 40.29
C GLN A 6 1.13 -51.24 40.79
N PRO A 7 0.74 -49.95 40.93
CA PRO A 7 1.50 -48.70 40.85
C PRO A 7 1.23 -47.71 42.02
N THR A 8 2.11 -46.72 42.15
CA THR A 8 1.97 -45.59 43.08
C THR A 8 1.11 -44.46 42.51
N ARG A 9 0.20 -43.97 43.37
CA ARG A 9 -0.36 -42.60 43.54
C ARG A 9 -0.04 -41.54 42.48
N GLY A 10 -1.08 -40.85 42.03
CA GLY A 10 -0.97 -39.43 41.66
C GLY A 10 -2.10 -38.88 40.79
N ALA A 11 -3.16 -38.43 41.47
CA ALA A 11 -4.03 -37.25 41.24
C ALA A 11 -3.95 -36.44 39.90
N PRO A 12 -5.05 -35.76 39.54
CA PRO A 12 -5.50 -35.51 38.17
C PRO A 12 -4.64 -34.48 37.43
N HIS A 13 -4.47 -34.72 36.14
CA HIS A 13 -4.02 -33.72 35.18
C HIS A 13 -4.99 -32.53 35.22
N LEU A 14 -4.55 -31.41 35.82
CA LEU A 14 -5.16 -30.12 35.54
C LEU A 14 -5.10 -29.95 34.02
N ARG A 15 -6.27 -29.85 33.39
CA ARG A 15 -6.42 -29.34 32.04
C ARG A 15 -5.80 -27.93 32.04
N VAL A 16 -4.57 -27.81 31.57
CA VAL A 16 -4.08 -26.53 31.09
C VAL A 16 -4.82 -26.31 29.78
N ALA A 17 -5.94 -25.61 29.88
CA ALA A 17 -6.60 -25.04 28.71
C ALA A 17 -5.53 -24.24 27.97
N ALA A 18 -5.24 -24.63 26.73
CA ALA A 18 -4.55 -23.76 25.80
C ALA A 18 -5.28 -22.41 25.84
N PRO A 19 -4.57 -21.27 25.96
CA PRO A 19 -5.21 -19.99 25.70
C PRO A 19 -5.62 -20.00 24.23
N GLN A 20 -6.88 -20.36 23.97
CA GLN A 20 -7.53 -20.05 22.71
C GLN A 20 -7.57 -18.53 22.64
N PRO A 21 -6.95 -17.89 21.64
CA PRO A 21 -7.04 -16.45 21.49
C PRO A 21 -8.51 -16.10 21.26
N GLN A 22 -9.13 -15.51 22.28
CA GLN A 22 -10.51 -15.04 22.20
C GLN A 22 -10.58 -13.94 21.15
N GLY A 23 -11.57 -14.09 20.27
CA GLY A 23 -11.69 -13.41 19.00
C GLY A 23 -11.84 -11.89 19.07
N GLN A 24 -11.81 -11.31 17.86
CA GLN A 24 -12.03 -9.91 17.49
C GLN A 24 -10.84 -8.95 17.51
N GLN A 25 -9.88 -9.04 18.44
CA GLN A 25 -8.89 -7.95 18.60
C GLN A 25 -7.67 -8.04 17.65
N THR A 26 -7.30 -9.25 17.19
CA THR A 26 -6.15 -9.44 16.29
C THR A 26 -6.46 -9.01 14.85
N GLN A 27 -7.70 -9.23 14.39
CA GLN A 27 -8.10 -8.92 13.01
C GLN A 27 -8.09 -7.43 12.71
N LEU A 28 -8.45 -6.58 13.68
CA LEU A 28 -8.45 -5.12 13.50
C LEU A 28 -7.03 -4.54 13.41
N PHE A 29 -6.06 -5.13 14.11
CA PHE A 29 -4.66 -4.76 13.97
C PHE A 29 -4.09 -5.21 12.63
N GLU A 30 -4.37 -6.45 12.21
CA GLU A 30 -3.92 -6.99 10.92
C GLU A 30 -4.50 -6.21 9.73
N TYR A 31 -5.79 -5.84 9.79
CA TYR A 31 -6.45 -4.98 8.79
C TYR A 31 -5.92 -3.55 8.77
N ALA A 32 -5.56 -2.99 9.93
CA ALA A 32 -4.98 -1.66 9.98
C ALA A 32 -3.61 -1.62 9.27
N VAL A 33 -2.81 -2.69 9.36
CA VAL A 33 -1.52 -2.76 8.63
C VAL A 33 -1.71 -2.92 7.12
N ALA A 34 -2.77 -3.62 6.68
CA ALA A 34 -3.08 -3.81 5.27
C ALA A 34 -3.41 -2.50 4.52
N ASN A 35 -3.84 -1.46 5.25
CA ASN A 35 -4.16 -0.15 4.69
C ASN A 35 -3.10 0.91 5.03
N LEU A 36 -1.90 0.53 5.50
CA LEU A 36 -0.82 1.49 5.72
C LEU A 36 -0.05 1.75 4.43
N PRO A 37 0.53 2.96 4.27
CA PRO A 37 1.44 3.21 3.17
C PRO A 37 2.63 2.28 3.34
N SER A 38 3.13 1.74 2.25
CA SER A 38 4.18 0.74 2.28
C SER A 38 5.18 0.93 1.15
N LEU A 39 6.40 0.47 1.40
CA LEU A 39 7.46 0.45 0.42
C LEU A 39 7.75 -1.01 0.03
N LEU A 40 7.48 -1.36 -1.21
CA LEU A 40 7.82 -2.66 -1.77
C LEU A 40 9.23 -2.61 -2.34
N VAL A 41 10.11 -3.51 -1.91
CA VAL A 41 11.43 -3.66 -2.49
C VAL A 41 11.32 -4.56 -3.72
N LEU A 42 11.56 -4.01 -4.91
CA LEU A 42 11.50 -4.74 -6.17
C LEU A 42 12.81 -5.49 -6.45
N ASP A 43 13.95 -4.88 -6.14
CA ASP A 43 15.28 -5.45 -6.37
C ASP A 43 16.25 -5.14 -5.25
N GLY A 44 17.31 -5.94 -5.20
CA GLY A 44 18.38 -5.83 -4.22
C GLY A 44 18.29 -6.91 -3.15
N PRO A 45 19.09 -6.80 -2.07
CA PRO A 45 19.19 -7.82 -1.02
C PRO A 45 17.89 -8.01 -0.22
N LEU A 46 16.97 -7.06 -0.30
CA LEU A 46 15.67 -7.10 0.38
C LEU A 46 14.50 -7.33 -0.59
N ALA A 47 14.74 -7.74 -1.84
CA ALA A 47 13.70 -7.92 -2.84
C ALA A 47 12.54 -8.80 -2.35
N GLY A 48 11.31 -8.38 -2.66
CA GLY A 48 10.07 -9.03 -2.22
C GLY A 48 9.59 -8.63 -0.82
N ARG A 49 10.38 -7.85 -0.07
CA ARG A 49 9.98 -7.34 1.24
C ARG A 49 9.09 -6.11 1.10
N GLN A 50 8.01 -6.07 1.89
CA GLN A 50 7.16 -4.90 2.03
C GLN A 50 7.41 -4.24 3.39
N ILE A 51 7.70 -2.94 3.39
CA ILE A 51 8.09 -2.18 4.57
C ILE A 51 6.97 -1.20 4.90
N PRO A 52 6.25 -1.35 6.03
CA PRO A 52 5.18 -0.44 6.39
C PRO A 52 5.74 0.92 6.83
N MET A 53 5.17 1.99 6.30
CA MET A 53 5.56 3.38 6.58
C MET A 53 4.69 3.97 7.70
N ALA A 54 4.85 3.40 8.91
CA ALA A 54 4.11 3.85 10.09
C ALA A 54 4.67 5.16 10.70
N LYS A 55 5.96 5.44 10.51
CA LYS A 55 6.67 6.59 11.10
C LYS A 55 6.51 7.86 10.25
N LYS A 56 6.71 9.03 10.86
CA LYS A 56 6.76 10.33 10.16
C LYS A 56 8.00 10.49 9.28
N LEU A 57 9.09 9.84 9.67
CA LEU A 57 10.36 9.81 8.95
C LEU A 57 10.75 8.35 8.80
N LEU A 58 10.99 7.94 7.56
CA LEU A 58 11.55 6.63 7.23
C LEU A 58 12.95 6.86 6.66
N THR A 59 13.96 6.26 7.28
CA THR A 59 15.35 6.41 6.84
C THR A 59 15.81 5.18 6.08
N ILE A 60 16.53 5.41 4.97
CA ILE A 60 17.07 4.37 4.10
C ILE A 60 18.59 4.57 3.99
N GLY A 61 19.34 3.51 4.25
CA GLY A 61 20.79 3.58 4.18
C GLY A 61 21.48 2.30 4.60
N ARG A 62 22.81 2.32 4.59
CA ARG A 62 23.64 1.19 5.00
C ARG A 62 23.76 1.05 6.52
N ASP A 63 23.47 2.13 7.25
CA ASP A 63 23.59 2.13 8.70
C ASP A 63 22.56 1.20 9.35
N ALA A 64 22.98 0.46 10.38
CA ALA A 64 22.11 -0.47 11.10
C ALA A 64 20.99 0.24 11.89
N ALA A 65 21.12 1.54 12.14
CA ALA A 65 20.08 2.35 12.77
C ALA A 65 19.03 2.87 11.77
N ALA A 66 19.21 2.65 10.46
CA ALA A 66 18.20 3.03 9.46
C ALA A 66 16.96 2.13 9.55
N ASP A 67 15.79 2.67 9.22
CA ASP A 67 14.55 1.88 9.15
C ASP A 67 14.60 0.83 8.02
N VAL A 68 15.24 1.20 6.91
CA VAL A 68 15.52 0.32 5.78
C VAL A 68 17.02 0.19 5.61
N VAL A 69 17.56 -0.91 6.13
CA VAL A 69 18.98 -1.22 6.06
C VAL A 69 19.31 -1.89 4.72
N LEU A 70 20.08 -1.21 3.88
CA LEU A 70 20.59 -1.74 2.62
C LEU A 70 22.06 -2.15 2.80
N PRO A 71 22.38 -3.45 2.90
CA PRO A 71 23.74 -3.94 3.11
C PRO A 71 24.57 -3.89 1.82
N ASP A 72 24.71 -2.71 1.22
CA ASP A 72 25.46 -2.48 -0.02
C ASP A 72 26.51 -1.38 0.22
N LEU A 73 27.75 -1.60 -0.25
CA LEU A 73 28.86 -0.66 -0.10
C LEU A 73 28.68 0.63 -0.90
N GLU A 74 27.88 0.59 -1.97
CA GLU A 74 27.55 1.76 -2.78
C GLU A 74 26.52 2.67 -2.08
N VAL A 75 25.83 2.15 -1.07
CA VAL A 75 24.85 2.89 -0.29
C VAL A 75 25.52 3.63 0.87
N SER A 76 25.14 4.89 1.03
CA SER A 76 25.61 5.78 2.10
C SER A 76 25.00 5.36 3.45
N THR A 77 25.66 5.69 4.56
CA THR A 77 25.16 5.38 5.91
C THR A 77 23.74 5.93 6.12
N ARG A 78 23.54 7.20 5.77
CA ARG A 78 22.24 7.82 5.56
C ARG A 78 22.16 8.22 4.10
N HIS A 79 21.35 7.52 3.31
CA HIS A 79 21.32 7.72 1.86
C HIS A 79 20.09 8.50 1.45
N ALA A 80 18.91 8.05 1.87
CA ALA A 80 17.66 8.72 1.58
C ALA A 80 16.76 8.73 2.80
N GLU A 81 15.82 9.66 2.83
CA GLU A 81 14.76 9.69 3.81
C GLU A 81 13.42 9.99 3.14
N ILE A 82 12.37 9.36 3.64
CA ILE A 82 11.00 9.64 3.22
C ILE A 82 10.28 10.31 4.38
N VAL A 83 9.86 11.55 4.15
CA VAL A 83 9.14 12.38 5.11
C VAL A 83 7.64 12.30 4.82
N ARG A 84 6.86 11.95 5.83
CA ARG A 84 5.39 11.94 5.77
C ARG A 84 4.83 13.23 6.35
N GLY A 85 4.24 14.06 5.50
CA GLY A 85 3.48 15.26 5.83
C GLY A 85 1.98 15.01 5.70
N GLY A 86 1.33 14.48 6.74
CA GLY A 86 -0.09 14.13 6.70
C GLY A 86 -0.37 12.97 5.74
N GLN A 87 -1.00 13.27 4.61
CA GLN A 87 -1.24 12.32 3.50
C GLN A 87 -0.18 12.40 2.39
N ARG A 88 0.73 13.38 2.43
CA ARG A 88 1.77 13.54 1.42
C ARG A 88 3.06 12.87 1.87
N PHE A 89 3.77 12.29 0.91
CA PHE A 89 5.08 11.68 1.11
C PHE A 89 6.09 12.39 0.24
N THR A 90 7.26 12.67 0.80
CA THR A 90 8.35 13.34 0.11
C THR A 90 9.61 12.50 0.26
N LEU A 91 10.19 12.09 -0.86
CA LEU A 91 11.49 11.43 -0.91
C LEU A 91 12.58 12.49 -0.97
N ARG A 92 13.62 12.34 -0.15
CA ARG A 92 14.76 13.25 -0.07
C ARG A 92 16.06 12.47 -0.10
N ASP A 93 17.02 12.96 -0.85
CA ASP A 93 18.41 12.53 -0.73
C ASP A 93 19.04 13.16 0.52
N ALA A 94 19.73 12.36 1.32
CA ALA A 94 20.33 12.79 2.58
C ALA A 94 21.80 13.24 2.43
N GLY A 95 22.20 13.68 1.23
CA GLY A 95 23.59 13.96 0.88
C GLY A 95 24.36 12.69 0.54
N SER A 96 23.72 11.80 -0.23
CA SER A 96 24.33 10.53 -0.58
C SER A 96 25.41 10.70 -1.66
N LYS A 97 26.28 9.69 -1.79
CA LYS A 97 27.39 9.73 -2.75
C LYS A 97 26.92 9.52 -4.20
N ASN A 98 25.96 8.63 -4.39
CA ASN A 98 25.49 8.20 -5.72
C ASN A 98 24.14 8.84 -6.10
N GLY A 99 23.49 9.52 -5.15
CA GLY A 99 22.18 10.13 -5.33
C GLY A 99 21.03 9.12 -5.31
N VAL A 100 19.82 9.66 -5.17
CA VAL A 100 18.57 8.93 -5.34
C VAL A 100 18.07 9.14 -6.76
N GLU A 101 17.75 8.06 -7.46
CA GLU A 101 17.21 8.14 -8.83
C GLU A 101 15.68 7.96 -8.80
N PHE A 102 14.97 8.93 -9.36
CA PHE A 102 13.52 8.89 -9.55
C PHE A 102 13.20 9.05 -11.03
N ARG A 103 12.53 8.05 -11.62
CA ARG A 103 12.17 8.03 -13.06
C ARG A 103 13.35 8.34 -14.00
N GLY A 104 14.54 7.82 -13.67
CA GLY A 104 15.76 7.99 -14.47
C GLY A 104 16.48 9.32 -14.27
N GLN A 105 16.13 10.11 -13.26
CA GLN A 105 16.79 11.37 -12.92
C GLN A 105 17.24 11.39 -11.46
N LEU A 106 18.42 11.96 -11.19
CA LEU A 106 18.87 12.21 -9.83
C LEU A 106 18.06 13.35 -9.21
N ILE A 107 17.59 13.15 -7.98
CA ILE A 107 16.77 14.12 -7.25
C ILE A 107 17.41 14.47 -5.92
N ASP A 108 17.18 15.71 -5.46
CA ASP A 108 17.41 16.12 -4.08
C ASP A 108 16.14 15.92 -3.24
N GLU A 109 14.99 16.33 -3.78
CA GLU A 109 13.68 16.20 -3.13
C GLU A 109 12.58 16.04 -4.18
N VAL A 110 11.66 15.08 -3.99
CA VAL A 110 10.51 14.87 -4.87
C VAL A 110 9.29 14.37 -4.08
N PRO A 111 8.06 14.84 -4.37
CA PRO A 111 6.85 14.24 -3.83
C PRO A 111 6.64 12.83 -4.41
N LEU A 112 6.30 11.86 -3.56
CA LEU A 112 5.93 10.50 -3.95
C LEU A 112 4.41 10.35 -4.02
N ALA A 113 3.93 9.79 -5.12
CA ALA A 113 2.54 9.37 -5.33
C ALA A 113 2.42 7.84 -5.39
N ASP A 114 1.21 7.32 -5.16
CA ASP A 114 0.96 5.88 -5.21
C ASP A 114 1.44 5.25 -6.52
N GLY A 115 2.15 4.12 -6.41
CA GLY A 115 2.71 3.40 -7.54
C GLY A 115 4.05 3.93 -8.04
N ASP A 116 4.55 5.05 -7.52
CA ASP A 116 5.84 5.59 -7.93
C ASP A 116 7.01 4.67 -7.57
N GLU A 117 7.99 4.65 -8.47
CA GLU A 117 9.21 3.86 -8.33
C GLU A 117 10.45 4.75 -8.25
N PHE A 118 11.37 4.36 -7.38
CA PHE A 118 12.67 4.99 -7.25
C PHE A 118 13.75 3.96 -7.01
N SER A 119 14.99 4.33 -7.31
CA SER A 119 16.16 3.48 -7.18
C SER A 119 17.18 4.14 -6.28
N ILE A 120 17.79 3.33 -5.42
CA ILE A 120 18.96 3.69 -4.63
C ILE A 120 20.06 2.70 -5.00
N CYS A 121 21.05 3.17 -5.74
CA CYS A 121 22.11 2.32 -6.32
C CYS A 121 21.48 1.14 -7.09
N ARG A 122 21.65 -0.08 -6.59
CA ARG A 122 21.15 -1.33 -7.21
C ARG A 122 19.79 -1.78 -6.66
N SER A 123 19.26 -1.11 -5.65
CA SER A 123 17.98 -1.46 -5.02
C SER A 123 16.87 -0.63 -5.61
N ARG A 124 15.80 -1.28 -6.06
CA ARG A 124 14.60 -0.61 -6.60
C ARG A 124 13.46 -0.73 -5.63
N PHE A 125 12.69 0.34 -5.50
CA PHE A 125 11.57 0.43 -4.58
C PHE A 125 10.34 0.96 -5.29
N ARG A 126 9.18 0.46 -4.89
CA ARG A 126 7.88 0.97 -5.28
C ARG A 126 7.12 1.44 -4.06
N PHE A 127 6.68 2.69 -4.10
CA PHE A 127 5.83 3.27 -3.08
C PHE A 127 4.37 2.89 -3.33
N SER A 128 3.67 2.51 -2.27
CA SER A 128 2.22 2.32 -2.26
C SER A 128 1.61 3.16 -1.16
N ALA A 129 0.70 4.06 -1.53
CA ALA A 129 -0.03 4.87 -0.56
C ALA A 129 -1.06 4.01 0.18
N ALA A 130 -1.35 4.39 1.43
CA ALA A 130 -2.49 3.85 2.16
C ALA A 130 -3.77 4.14 1.38
N HIS A 131 -4.55 3.11 1.01
CA HIS A 131 -5.93 3.31 0.61
C HIS A 131 -6.77 3.56 1.86
N SER A 132 -6.95 4.82 2.25
CA SER A 132 -8.06 5.21 3.12
C SER A 132 -9.36 4.78 2.42
N GLN A 133 -10.28 4.14 3.16
CA GLN A 133 -11.57 3.73 2.59
C GLN A 133 -12.36 4.88 1.96
N ASP A 134 -12.05 6.13 2.29
CA ASP A 134 -12.57 7.32 1.61
C ASP A 134 -12.26 7.34 0.10
N ASP A 135 -11.07 6.89 -0.33
CA ASP A 135 -10.71 6.77 -1.75
C ASP A 135 -11.52 5.66 -2.45
N LEU A 136 -11.87 4.59 -1.71
CA LEU A 136 -12.71 3.51 -2.20
C LEU A 136 -14.20 3.87 -2.24
N LEU A 137 -14.63 4.87 -1.47
CA LEU A 137 -15.97 5.46 -1.52
C LEU A 137 -16.09 6.47 -2.68
N GLU A 138 -15.07 7.31 -2.93
CA GLU A 138 -15.05 8.20 -4.10
C GLU A 138 -14.90 7.42 -5.42
N LYS A 139 -14.22 6.26 -5.43
CA LYS A 139 -14.17 5.37 -6.61
C LYS A 139 -15.47 4.59 -6.85
N ARG A 140 -16.34 4.49 -5.84
CA ARG A 140 -17.71 3.96 -5.98
C ARG A 140 -18.72 5.02 -6.42
N GLU A 141 -18.49 6.31 -6.14
CA GLU A 141 -19.31 7.39 -6.70
C GLU A 141 -18.88 7.86 -8.11
N HIS A 142 -17.75 7.37 -8.64
CA HIS A 142 -17.42 7.49 -10.07
C HIS A 142 -17.80 6.25 -10.90
N THR A 143 -18.70 5.42 -10.39
CA THR A 143 -19.46 4.45 -11.18
C THR A 143 -20.93 4.58 -10.79
N GLU A 144 -21.56 5.68 -11.21
CA GLU A 144 -22.91 5.72 -11.82
C GLU A 144 -23.55 7.11 -11.66
N VAL A 145 -23.49 7.95 -12.71
CA VAL A 145 -24.61 8.81 -13.17
C VAL A 145 -24.33 9.30 -14.60
N VAL A 146 -24.63 8.48 -15.61
CA VAL A 146 -25.37 9.04 -16.76
C VAL A 146 -26.83 9.03 -16.32
N SER A 147 -27.29 10.18 -15.88
CA SER A 147 -28.71 10.48 -15.76
C SER A 147 -28.83 11.97 -16.03
N THR A 148 -29.54 12.36 -17.07
CA THR A 148 -30.95 12.60 -16.83
C THR A 148 -31.82 12.33 -18.05
N PRO A 149 -33.05 11.81 -17.85
CA PRO A 149 -34.07 11.75 -18.87
C PRO A 149 -34.73 13.13 -19.01
N ALA A 150 -34.95 13.57 -20.26
CA ALA A 150 -35.92 14.63 -20.61
C ALA A 150 -36.33 14.44 -22.10
N PRO A 151 -37.50 14.92 -22.55
CA PRO A 151 -38.64 14.14 -23.06
C PRO A 151 -38.66 13.96 -24.59
N PRO A 152 -39.59 13.16 -25.17
CA PRO A 152 -39.69 12.98 -26.62
C PRO A 152 -40.35 14.18 -27.29
N ALA A 153 -39.59 14.95 -28.06
CA ALA A 153 -40.07 15.84 -29.13
C ALA A 153 -38.83 16.26 -29.95
N SER A 154 -38.74 16.19 -31.27
CA SER A 154 -39.74 16.05 -32.31
C SER A 154 -38.97 15.63 -33.57
N ARG A 155 -39.18 14.40 -34.07
CA ARG A 155 -38.82 14.12 -35.46
C ARG A 155 -40.00 14.55 -36.30
N ARG A 156 -39.82 15.70 -36.94
CA ARG A 156 -40.78 16.34 -37.84
C ARG A 156 -41.29 15.30 -38.84
N ALA A 157 -42.54 14.89 -38.69
CA ALA A 157 -43.32 14.38 -39.80
C ALA A 157 -43.47 15.53 -40.80
N HIS A 158 -42.76 15.47 -41.92
CA HIS A 158 -43.18 16.23 -43.09
C HIS A 158 -44.49 15.60 -43.57
N ARG A 159 -45.62 16.22 -43.17
CA ARG A 159 -46.91 16.03 -43.83
C ARG A 159 -46.74 16.43 -45.29
N VAL A 160 -47.03 15.49 -46.18
CA VAL A 160 -47.42 15.80 -47.55
C VAL A 160 -48.75 16.55 -47.47
N PHE A 161 -48.82 17.74 -48.07
CA PHE A 161 -50.07 18.36 -48.53
C PHE A 161 -49.87 18.83 -49.97
N VAL A 162 -50.85 18.48 -50.80
CA VAL A 162 -50.97 18.66 -52.25
C VAL A 162 -51.75 19.96 -52.51
N LEU A 163 -51.40 20.77 -53.54
CA LEU A 163 -52.29 21.21 -54.64
C LEU A 163 -51.74 22.40 -55.47
N ALA A 164 -51.88 22.27 -56.81
CA ALA A 164 -52.28 23.27 -57.84
C ALA A 164 -51.41 24.53 -58.08
N ALA A 165 -51.29 25.14 -59.27
CA ALA A 165 -51.66 24.89 -60.66
C ALA A 165 -51.03 26.01 -61.53
N ALA A 166 -50.95 25.75 -62.85
CA ALA A 166 -51.02 26.69 -63.99
C ALA A 166 -49.99 27.83 -64.16
N ALA A 167 -49.25 27.76 -65.27
CA ALA A 167 -49.41 28.65 -66.44
C ALA A 167 -48.72 28.02 -67.66
#